data_AF-A0A849Z8E7-F1
#
_entry.id   AF-A0A849Z8E7-F1
#
_cell.length_a   1.000
_cell.length_b   1.000
_cell.length_c   1.000
_cell.angle_alpha   90.00
_cell.angle_beta   90.00
_cell.angle_gamma   90.00
#
_symmetry.space_group_name_H-M   'P 1'
#
loop_
_entity.id
_entity.type
_entity.pdbx_description
1 polymer ?
#
loop_
_entity_poly.entity_id
_entity_poly.type
_entity_poly.pdbx_seq_one_letter_code
_entity_poly.pdbx_strand_id
1 'polypeptide(L)'
;AVGLLSAKLGDAYAAAGDLPEAHRAYKDALSLTRIGSERAALWTALSRVAKDQGHESDALDYLEAAEREASSTAGRRSTPSDAAHSFRTRRRTGEAG
;
A
#
# COMPACT_ATOMS: atom_id res chain seq x y z
N ALA A 1 -9.26 12.31 4.48
CA ALA A 1 -10.73 12.13 4.65
C ALA A 1 -11.38 11.50 3.42
N VAL A 2 -11.14 12.00 2.20
CA VAL A 2 -11.83 11.51 0.98
C VAL A 2 -11.58 10.03 0.69
N GLY A 3 -10.34 9.52 0.82
CA GLY A 3 -10.06 8.10 0.59
C GLY A 3 -10.81 7.13 1.52
N LEU A 4 -11.03 7.51 2.77
CA LEU A 4 -11.80 6.72 3.74
C LEU A 4 -13.30 6.67 3.39
N LEU A 5 -13.84 7.79 2.90
CA LEU A 5 -15.22 7.86 2.42
C LEU A 5 -15.43 6.98 1.19
N SER A 6 -14.51 7.02 0.23
CA SER A 6 -14.54 6.17 -0.96
C SER A 6 -14.42 4.67 -0.60
N ALA A 7 -13.61 4.32 0.40
CA ALA A 7 -13.51 2.94 0.89
C ALA A 7 -14.84 2.46 1.50
N LYS A 8 -15.46 3.28 2.36
CA LYS A 8 -16.77 2.97 2.95
C LYS A 8 -17.88 2.85 1.92
N LEU A 9 -17.81 3.65 0.86
CA LEU A 9 -18.73 3.55 -0.26
C LEU A 9 -18.55 2.23 -1.02
N GLY A 10 -17.30 1.79 -1.23
CA GLY A 10 -17.00 0.48 -1.77
C GLY A 10 -17.58 -0.66 -0.92
N ASP A 11 -17.43 -0.58 0.41
CA ASP A 11 -18.00 -1.56 1.34
C ASP A 11 -19.53 -1.62 1.23
N ALA A 12 -20.18 -0.45 1.12
CA ALA A 12 -21.63 -0.36 0.98
C ALA A 12 -22.13 -0.97 -0.34
N TYR A 13 -21.47 -0.68 -1.46
CA TYR A 13 -21.80 -1.27 -2.75
C TYR A 13 -21.57 -2.78 -2.77
N ALA A 14 -20.47 -3.26 -2.19
CA ALA A 14 -20.19 -4.69 -2.07
C ALA A 14 -21.27 -5.40 -1.25
N ALA A 15 -21.70 -4.81 -0.13
CA ALA A 15 -22.79 -5.34 0.68
C ALA A 15 -24.15 -5.32 -0.02
N ALA A 16 -24.37 -4.35 -0.93
CA ALA A 16 -25.55 -4.29 -1.78
C ALA A 16 -25.52 -5.26 -2.98
N GLY A 17 -24.39 -5.94 -3.21
CA GLY A 17 -24.16 -6.81 -4.37
C GLY A 17 -23.82 -6.05 -5.66
N ASP A 18 -23.63 -4.72 -5.58
CA ASP A 18 -23.27 -3.88 -6.70
C ASP A 18 -21.74 -3.88 -6.88
N LEU A 19 -21.23 -5.02 -7.32
CA LEU A 19 -19.79 -5.30 -7.38
C LEU A 19 -19.02 -4.37 -8.33
N PRO A 20 -19.52 -3.96 -9.52
CA PRO A 20 -18.79 -3.04 -10.40
C PRO A 20 -18.59 -1.66 -9.76
N GLU A 21 -19.61 -1.15 -9.07
CA GLU A 21 -19.59 0.13 -8.37
C GLU A 21 -18.66 0.06 -7.15
N ALA A 22 -18.66 -1.08 -6.43
CA ALA A 22 -17.71 -1.36 -5.36
C ALA A 22 -16.26 -1.33 -5.88
N HIS A 23 -16.00 -2.01 -7.00
CA HIS A 23 -14.68 -2.03 -7.66
C HIS A 23 -14.20 -0.62 -7.96
N ARG A 24 -15.07 0.20 -8.58
CA ARG A 24 -14.74 1.60 -8.91
C ARG A 24 -14.44 2.43 -7.66
N ALA A 25 -15.29 2.34 -6.63
CA ALA A 25 -15.12 3.10 -5.40
C ALA A 25 -13.80 2.75 -4.68
N TYR A 26 -13.42 1.47 -4.64
CA TYR A 26 -12.13 1.06 -4.07
C TYR A 26 -10.93 1.53 -4.90
N LYS A 27 -11.02 1.54 -6.24
CA LYS A 27 -9.95 2.10 -7.09
C LYS A 27 -9.79 3.61 -6.89
N ASP A 28 -10.89 4.34 -6.76
CA ASP A 28 -10.87 5.77 -6.45
C ASP A 28 -10.24 6.02 -5.08
N ALA A 29 -10.64 5.25 -4.05
CA ALA A 29 -10.03 5.29 -2.72
C ALA A 29 -8.52 5.04 -2.75
N LEU A 30 -8.08 4.06 -3.56
CA LEU A 30 -6.67 3.71 -3.71
C LEU A 30 -5.87 4.84 -4.38
N SER A 31 -6.44 5.54 -5.36
CA SER A 31 -5.78 6.68 -6.01
C SER A 31 -5.54 7.86 -5.05
N LEU A 32 -6.43 8.01 -4.06
CA LEU A 32 -6.40 9.09 -3.06
C LEU A 32 -5.53 8.74 -1.85
N THR A 33 -5.33 7.44 -1.58
CA THR A 33 -4.66 6.96 -0.38
C THR A 33 -3.17 6.75 -0.62
N ARG A 34 -2.34 7.38 0.22
CA ARG A 34 -0.87 7.25 0.18
C ARG A 34 -0.28 6.41 1.31
N ILE A 35 -1.10 6.01 2.28
CA ILE A 35 -0.67 5.23 3.44
C ILE A 35 -0.60 3.76 3.04
N GLY A 36 0.58 3.15 3.09
CA GLY A 36 0.81 1.79 2.61
C GLY A 36 -0.09 0.74 3.26
N SER A 37 -0.34 0.83 4.56
CA SER A 37 -1.25 -0.09 5.26
C SER A 37 -2.71 0.02 4.81
N GLU A 38 -3.19 1.25 4.55
CA GLU A 38 -4.54 1.48 4.03
C GLU A 38 -4.67 1.03 2.57
N ARG A 39 -3.63 1.25 1.76
CA ARG A 39 -3.56 0.76 0.39
C ARG A 39 -3.58 -0.77 0.32
N ALA A 40 -2.87 -1.45 1.21
CA ALA A 40 -2.90 -2.91 1.30
C ALA A 40 -4.31 -3.44 1.64
N ALA A 41 -5.03 -2.77 2.54
CA ALA A 41 -6.42 -3.11 2.85
C ALA A 41 -7.35 -2.90 1.64
N LEU A 42 -7.18 -1.81 0.89
CA LEU A 42 -7.95 -1.54 -0.33
C LEU A 42 -7.69 -2.58 -1.43
N TRP A 43 -6.43 -3.00 -1.63
CA TRP A 43 -6.11 -4.08 -2.56
C TRP A 43 -6.74 -5.42 -2.15
N THR A 44 -6.78 -5.71 -0.86
CA THR A 44 -7.46 -6.90 -0.34
C THR A 44 -8.97 -6.85 -0.61
N ALA A 45 -9.60 -5.68 -0.45
CA ALA A 45 -11.01 -5.50 -0.78
C ALA A 45 -11.29 -5.68 -2.29
N LEU A 46 -10.41 -5.14 -3.14
CA LEU A 46 -10.48 -5.33 -4.60
C LEU A 46 -10.34 -6.79 -5.02
N SER A 47 -9.44 -7.55 -4.38
CA SER A 47 -9.29 -8.99 -4.60
C SER A 47 -10.60 -9.74 -4.33
N ARG A 48 -11.28 -9.42 -3.23
CA ARG A 48 -12.56 -10.03 -2.86
C ARG A 48 -13.65 -9.71 -3.87
N VAL A 49 -13.80 -8.44 -4.25
CA VAL A 49 -14.78 -8.03 -5.27
C VAL A 49 -14.53 -8.71 -6.62
N ALA A 50 -13.27 -8.78 -7.06
CA ALA A 50 -12.92 -9.45 -8.31
C ALA A 50 -13.26 -10.95 -8.26
N LYS A 51 -12.99 -11.61 -7.13
CA LYS A 51 -13.39 -13.02 -6.91
C LYS A 51 -14.90 -13.19 -6.96
N ASP A 52 -15.66 -12.31 -6.31
CA ASP A 52 -17.12 -12.37 -6.29
C ASP A 52 -17.74 -12.11 -7.68
N GLN A 53 -17.04 -11.40 -8.56
CA GLN A 53 -17.39 -11.22 -9.97
C GLN A 53 -16.96 -12.40 -10.87
N GLY A 54 -16.22 -13.39 -10.35
CA GLY A 54 -15.65 -14.49 -11.13
C GLY A 54 -14.35 -14.15 -11.87
N HIS A 55 -13.76 -12.97 -11.62
CA HIS A 55 -12.49 -12.54 -12.19
C HIS A 55 -11.32 -13.06 -11.33
N GLU A 56 -11.09 -14.38 -11.36
CA GLU A 56 -10.16 -15.05 -10.46
C GLU A 56 -8.69 -14.64 -10.68
N SER A 57 -8.28 -14.39 -11.93
CA SER A 57 -6.94 -13.87 -12.24
C SER A 57 -6.72 -12.48 -11.65
N ASP A 58 -7.66 -11.56 -11.84
CA ASP A 58 -7.59 -10.21 -11.29
C ASP A 58 -7.54 -10.25 -9.75
N ALA A 59 -8.27 -11.17 -9.14
CA ALA A 59 -8.26 -11.34 -7.68
C ALA A 59 -6.88 -11.71 -7.14
N LEU A 60 -6.13 -12.57 -7.86
CA LEU A 60 -4.76 -12.94 -7.53
C LEU A 60 -3.81 -11.74 -7.69
N ASP A 61 -3.91 -11.02 -8.80
CA ASP A 61 -3.09 -9.83 -9.04
C ASP A 61 -3.28 -8.76 -7.94
N TYR A 62 -4.52 -8.56 -7.49
CA TYR A 62 -4.82 -7.65 -6.39
C TYR A 62 -4.28 -8.15 -5.05
N LEU A 63 -4.28 -9.45 -4.81
CA LEU A 63 -3.71 -10.03 -3.59
C LEU A 63 -2.19 -9.83 -3.55
N GLU A 64 -1.49 -10.08 -4.67
CA GLU A 64 -0.05 -9.83 -4.79
C GLU A 64 0.29 -8.34 -4.56
N ALA A 65 -0.54 -7.44 -5.11
CA ALA A 65 -0.39 -6.01 -4.87
C ALA A 65 -0.54 -5.64 -3.39
N ALA A 66 -1.47 -6.27 -2.66
CA ALA A 66 -1.67 -6.07 -1.23
C ALA A 66 -0.42 -6.51 -0.43
N GLU A 67 0.13 -7.68 -0.73
CA GLU A 67 1.32 -8.21 -0.07
C GLU A 67 2.55 -7.34 -0.30
N ARG A 68 2.71 -6.82 -1.53
CA ARG A 68 3.81 -5.90 -1.87
C ARG A 68 3.74 -4.61 -1.06
N GLU A 69 2.56 -4.01 -0.93
CA GLU A 69 2.35 -2.80 -0.14
C GLU A 69 2.60 -3.07 1.36
N ALA A 70 2.10 -4.19 1.89
CA ALA A 70 2.31 -4.59 3.28
C ALA A 70 3.81 -4.81 3.58
N SER A 71 4.52 -5.49 2.69
CA SER A 71 5.96 -5.76 2.79
C SER A 71 6.78 -4.47 2.72
N SER A 72 6.42 -3.54 1.82
CA SER A 72 7.06 -2.22 1.73
C SER A 72 6.86 -1.38 3.00
N THR A 73 5.69 -1.51 3.63
CA THR A 73 5.37 -0.80 4.88
C THR A 73 6.08 -1.43 6.08
N ALA A 74 6.25 -2.75 6.10
CA ALA A 74 7.05 -3.46 7.11
C ALA A 74 8.54 -3.10 7.00
N GLY A 75 9.12 -3.12 5.81
CA GLY A 75 10.53 -2.75 5.58
C GLY A 75 10.85 -1.32 6.03
N ARG A 76 9.94 -0.36 5.79
CA ARG A 76 10.10 1.03 6.27
C ARG A 76 10.02 1.19 7.78
N ARG A 77 9.25 0.36 8.49
CA ARG A 77 9.19 0.37 9.96
C ARG A 77 10.44 -0.26 10.58
N SER A 78 11.05 -1.22 9.88
CA SER A 78 12.24 -1.93 10.35
C SER A 78 13.56 -1.19 10.12
N THR A 79 13.56 -0.03 9.45
CA THR A 79 14.73 0.84 9.34
C THR A 79 14.64 2.00 10.34
N PRO A 80 15.05 1.84 11.62
CA PRO A 80 15.61 2.96 12.32
C PRO A 80 16.90 3.34 11.59
N SER A 81 17.00 4.62 11.23
CA SER A 81 18.17 5.23 10.64
C SER A 81 19.39 5.10 11.56
N ASP A 82 20.11 3.98 11.50
CA ASP A 82 21.44 3.82 12.10
C ASP A 82 22.56 3.80 11.05
N ALA A 83 22.26 4.26 9.83
CA ALA A 83 23.25 4.51 8.78
C ALA A 83 23.62 5.99 8.65
N ALA A 84 23.16 6.85 9.57
CA ALA A 84 23.45 8.30 9.58
C ALA A 84 24.63 8.70 10.49
N HIS A 85 25.50 7.75 10.87
CA HIS A 85 26.70 8.06 11.68
C HIS A 85 27.98 7.41 11.15
N SER A 86 28.34 7.71 9.90
CA SER A 86 29.74 7.62 9.49
C SER A 86 30.12 8.80 8.59
N PHE A 87 30.07 10.01 9.16
CA PHE A 87 30.78 11.17 8.64
C PHE A 87 31.46 11.93 9.77
N ARG A 88 32.77 11.63 9.95
CA ARG A 88 33.87 12.37 10.62
C ARG A 88 34.72 11.33 11.35
N THR A 89 36.00 11.11 11.05
CA THR A 89 37.10 11.97 10.61
C THR A 89 38.15 11.05 9.96
N ARG A 90 38.78 11.38 8.83
CA ARG A 90 39.99 12.21 8.78
C ARG A 90 40.13 12.85 7.39
N ARG A 91 39.88 14.16 7.32
CA ARG A 91 40.62 15.00 6.39
C ARG A 91 42.05 15.11 6.93
N ARG A 92 43.01 14.91 6.02
CA ARG A 92 44.33 15.55 5.96
C ARG A 92 44.79 16.30 7.22
N THR A 93 45.79 15.71 7.87
CA THR A 93 47.05 16.38 8.22
C THR A 93 48.11 15.38 7.75
N GLY A 94 48.96 15.67 6.76
CA GLY A 94 49.96 16.72 6.85
C GLY A 94 51.14 16.17 7.67
N GLU A 95 52.26 15.97 6.97
CA GLU A 95 53.64 16.13 7.47
C GLU A 95 54.43 14.94 8.04
N ALA A 96 55.57 14.74 7.37
CA ALA A 96 56.94 14.57 7.87
C ALA A 96 57.39 13.23 8.49
N GLY A 97 58.48 12.72 7.92
CA GLY A 97 59.28 11.57 8.37
C GLY A 97 60.09 11.00 7.22
#